data_AF-A0A257WC10-F1
#
_entry.id   AF-A0A257WC10-F1
#
_cell.length_a   1.000
_cell.length_b   1.000
_cell.length_c   1.000
_cell.angle_alpha   90.00
_cell.angle_beta   90.00
_cell.angle_gamma   90.00
#
_symmetry.space_group_name_H-M   'P 1'
#
loop_
_entity.id
_entity.type
_entity.pdbx_description
1 polymer ?
#
loop_
_entity_poly.entity_id
_entity_poly.type
_entity_poly.pdbx_seq_one_letter_code
_entity_poly.pdbx_strand_id
1 'polypeptide(L)'
;CIMLPFSLLKEFDRLNEGVTGLLQGHMVWLAVPFSVLIAWVFTSLDQVGESTENPFEGSANDVPISQISRTIEIDMREMLGESDLPPALTPKNSIIL
;
A
#
# COMPACT_ATOMS: atom_id res chain seq x y z
N CYS A 1 2.38 1.18 16.92
CA CYS A 1 2.52 -0.29 17.07
C CYS A 1 3.43 -0.79 18.22
N ILE A 2 4.08 0.07 19.03
CA ILE A 2 5.10 -0.37 20.02
C ILE A 2 4.52 -1.18 21.19
N MET A 3 3.27 -0.94 21.60
CA MET A 3 2.64 -1.68 22.73
C MET A 3 2.00 -3.02 22.33
N LEU A 4 1.87 -3.33 21.04
CA LEU A 4 1.25 -4.58 20.55
C LEU A 4 1.84 -5.86 21.15
N PRO A 5 3.18 -6.08 21.17
CA PRO A 5 3.73 -7.31 21.74
C PRO A 5 3.36 -7.46 23.21
N PHE A 6 3.42 -6.38 24.01
CA PHE A 6 3.08 -6.42 25.43
C PHE A 6 1.60 -6.74 25.68
N SER A 7 0.71 -6.27 24.81
CA SER A 7 -0.72 -6.60 24.88
C SER A 7 -1.00 -8.07 24.61
N LEU A 8 -0.21 -8.71 23.75
CA LEU A 8 -0.42 -10.11 23.34
C LEU A 8 0.21 -11.12 24.30
N LEU A 9 1.17 -10.71 25.14
CA LEU A 9 1.86 -11.58 26.10
C LEU A 9 0.88 -12.39 26.97
N LYS A 10 -0.14 -11.73 27.54
CA LYS A 10 -1.11 -12.38 28.42
C LYS A 10 -1.96 -13.44 27.71
N GLU A 11 -2.29 -13.21 26.44
CA GLU A 11 -3.12 -14.15 25.67
C GLU A 11 -2.32 -15.37 25.21
N PHE A 12 -1.07 -15.17 24.78
CA PHE A 12 -0.19 -16.30 24.45
C PHE A 12 0.27 -17.09 25.68
N ASP A 13 0.38 -16.45 26.85
CA ASP A 13 0.64 -17.12 28.12
C ASP A 13 -0.56 -17.96 28.57
N ARG A 14 -1.79 -17.46 28.44
CA ARG A 14 -3.01 -18.27 28.65
C ARG A 14 -3.11 -19.45 27.69
N LEU A 15 -2.75 -19.24 26.43
CA LEU A 15 -2.74 -20.32 25.43
C LEU A 15 -1.73 -21.42 25.79
N ASN A 16 -0.61 -21.03 26.41
CA ASN A 16 0.43 -21.92 26.88
C ASN A 16 -0.05 -22.89 27.99
N GLU A 17 -1.00 -22.45 28.84
CA GLU A 17 -1.59 -23.30 29.88
C GLU A 17 -2.47 -24.42 29.29
N GLY A 18 -3.09 -24.19 28.13
CA GLY A 18 -3.97 -25.14 27.46
C GLY A 18 -3.28 -26.12 26.52
N VAL A 19 -2.00 -25.89 26.18
CA VAL A 19 -1.22 -26.73 25.25
C VAL A 19 -0.26 -27.62 26.01
N THR A 20 -0.39 -28.93 25.86
CA THR A 20 0.51 -29.94 26.45
C THR A 20 1.42 -30.55 25.39
N GLY A 21 2.73 -30.62 25.66
CA GLY A 21 3.74 -31.20 24.77
C GLY A 21 5.00 -30.34 24.59
N LEU A 22 5.75 -30.57 23.49
CA LEU A 22 7.03 -29.92 23.17
C LEU A 22 6.97 -28.38 23.05
N LEU A 23 5.77 -27.83 22.85
CA LEU A 23 5.51 -26.40 22.69
C LEU A 23 5.19 -25.68 24.01
N GLN A 24 5.04 -26.41 25.11
CA GLN A 24 4.73 -25.84 26.41
C GLN A 24 5.94 -25.04 26.95
N GLY A 25 5.69 -23.81 27.40
CA GLY A 25 6.69 -22.81 27.79
C GLY A 25 7.21 -21.93 26.66
N HIS A 26 6.96 -22.26 25.39
CA HIS A 26 7.51 -21.53 24.23
C HIS A 26 6.48 -20.69 23.48
N MET A 27 5.18 -20.80 23.80
CA MET A 27 4.12 -20.06 23.09
C MET A 27 4.23 -18.54 23.24
N VAL A 28 4.81 -18.05 24.35
CA VAL A 28 5.02 -16.60 24.58
C VAL A 28 5.88 -15.97 23.47
N TRP A 29 6.82 -16.73 22.88
CA TRP A 29 7.63 -16.26 21.77
C TRP A 29 6.84 -15.98 20.48
N LEU A 30 5.66 -16.57 20.30
CA LEU A 30 4.78 -16.28 19.16
C LEU A 30 4.21 -14.86 19.22
N ALA A 31 4.21 -14.20 20.39
CA ALA A 31 3.79 -12.82 20.51
C ALA A 31 4.61 -11.88 19.60
N VAL A 32 5.90 -12.19 19.38
CA VAL A 32 6.79 -11.38 18.54
C VAL A 32 6.36 -11.42 17.06
N PRO A 33 6.37 -12.56 16.34
CA PRO A 33 5.98 -12.59 14.93
C PRO A 33 4.53 -12.17 14.69
N PHE A 34 3.60 -12.49 15.60
CA PHE A 34 2.22 -12.02 15.48
C PHE A 34 2.10 -10.51 15.66
N SER A 35 2.83 -9.92 16.61
CA SER A 35 2.83 -8.47 16.79
C SER A 35 3.40 -7.74 15.57
N VAL A 36 4.44 -8.28 14.93
CA VAL A 36 5.02 -7.75 13.69
C VAL A 36 4.02 -7.83 12.55
N LEU A 37 3.34 -8.97 12.38
CA LEU A 37 2.33 -9.15 11.35
C LEU A 37 1.17 -8.16 11.53
N ILE A 38 0.64 -8.04 12.75
CA ILE A 38 -0.45 -7.10 13.04
C ILE A 38 0.02 -5.66 12.78
N ALA A 39 1.22 -5.31 13.24
CA ALA A 39 1.79 -3.99 13.00
C ALA A 39 1.94 -3.68 11.50
N TRP A 40 2.37 -4.68 10.71
CA TRP A 40 2.47 -4.57 9.26
C TRP A 40 1.11 -4.30 8.62
N VAL A 41 0.06 -5.05 8.98
CA VAL A 41 -1.30 -4.85 8.46
C VAL A 41 -1.78 -3.42 8.71
N PHE A 42 -1.66 -2.91 9.94
CA PHE A 42 -2.11 -1.56 10.26
C PHE A 42 -1.29 -0.48 9.54
N THR A 43 0.03 -0.67 9.43
CA THR A 43 0.90 0.29 8.73
C THR A 43 0.62 0.29 7.22
N SER A 44 0.37 -0.87 6.62
CA SER A 44 -0.01 -0.97 5.21
C SER A 44 -1.37 -0.32 4.94
N LEU A 45 -2.34 -0.47 5.84
CA LEU A 45 -3.63 0.20 5.72
C LEU A 45 -3.49 1.72 5.75
N ASP A 46 -2.64 2.25 6.63
CA ASP A 46 -2.36 3.68 6.75
C ASP A 46 -1.74 4.23 5.45
N GLN A 47 -0.71 3.55 4.95
CA GLN A 47 -0.02 3.94 3.71
C GLN A 47 -0.95 3.90 2.48
N VAL A 48 -1.83 2.90 2.39
CA VAL A 48 -2.83 2.83 1.32
C VAL A 48 -3.87 3.94 1.46
N GLY A 49 -4.25 4.28 2.69
CA GLY A 49 -5.13 5.41 3.00
C GLY A 49 -4.55 6.73 2.52
N GLU A 50 -3.31 7.03 2.90
CA GLU A 50 -2.56 8.23 2.48
C GLU A 50 -2.48 8.34 0.94
N SER A 51 -2.14 7.23 0.28
CA SER A 51 -2.08 7.17 -1.19
C SER A 51 -3.44 7.40 -1.86
N THR A 52 -4.53 7.08 -1.17
CA THR A 52 -5.90 7.27 -1.69
C THR A 52 -6.43 8.68 -1.42
N GLU A 53 -5.92 9.35 -0.38
CA GLU A 53 -6.35 10.70 -0.01
C GLU A 53 -5.91 11.75 -1.04
N ASN A 54 -4.69 11.61 -1.58
CA ASN A 54 -4.12 12.54 -2.57
C ASN A 54 -3.73 11.83 -3.88
N PRO A 55 -4.71 11.43 -4.71
CA PRO A 55 -4.46 10.60 -5.91
C PRO A 55 -3.83 11.37 -7.09
N PHE A 56 -3.32 12.58 -6.88
CA PHE A 56 -2.80 13.48 -7.92
C PHE A 56 -1.41 14.05 -7.57
N GLU A 57 -0.71 13.46 -6.61
CA GLU A 57 0.64 13.89 -6.23
C GLU A 57 1.73 13.43 -7.22
N GLY A 58 1.37 12.54 -8.14
CA GLY A 58 2.28 12.02 -9.18
C GLY A 58 3.11 10.83 -8.69
N SER A 59 2.64 10.12 -7.67
CA SER A 59 3.16 8.82 -7.26
C SER A 59 2.87 7.73 -8.30
N ALA A 60 3.55 6.60 -8.20
CA ALA A 60 3.44 5.50 -9.16
C ALA A 60 2.03 4.88 -9.25
N ASN A 61 1.24 4.99 -8.19
CA ASN A 61 -0.13 4.47 -8.11
C ASN A 61 -1.19 5.55 -8.28
N ASP A 62 -0.78 6.79 -8.55
CA ASP A 62 -1.68 7.93 -8.70
C ASP A 62 -2.35 7.94 -10.07
N VAL A 63 -3.37 8.79 -10.21
CA VAL A 63 -4.05 8.97 -11.49
C VAL A 63 -3.11 9.73 -12.44
N PRO A 64 -2.88 9.23 -13.66
CA PRO A 64 -1.99 9.86 -14.64
C PRO A 64 -2.67 11.05 -15.33
N ILE A 65 -2.88 12.14 -14.58
CA ILE A 65 -3.56 13.34 -15.07
C ILE A 65 -2.79 13.99 -16.22
N SER A 66 -1.46 13.90 -16.25
CA SER A 66 -0.66 14.47 -17.33
C SER A 66 -0.92 13.72 -18.64
N GLN A 67 -0.95 12.38 -18.58
CA GLN A 67 -1.33 11.55 -19.72
C GLN A 67 -2.75 11.84 -20.20
N ILE A 68 -3.73 11.87 -19.29
CA ILE A 68 -5.13 12.16 -19.64
C ILE A 68 -5.23 13.54 -20.31
N SER A 69 -4.56 14.54 -19.76
CA SER A 69 -4.55 15.90 -20.32
C SER A 69 -3.89 15.94 -21.70
N ARG A 70 -2.80 15.19 -21.92
CA ARG A 70 -2.15 15.08 -23.23
C ARG A 70 -3.06 14.39 -24.25
N THR A 71 -3.79 13.35 -23.86
CA THR A 71 -4.77 12.70 -24.74
C THR A 71 -5.88 13.67 -25.13
N ILE A 72 -6.46 14.39 -24.16
CA ILE A 72 -7.49 15.41 -24.43
C ILE A 72 -6.94 16.51 -25.35
N GLU A 73 -5.68 16.94 -25.16
CA GLU A 73 -5.03 17.92 -26.03
C GLU A 73 -4.94 17.44 -27.48
N ILE A 74 -4.55 16.18 -27.69
CA ILE A 74 -4.47 15.56 -29.02
C ILE A 74 -5.86 15.48 -29.65
N ASP A 75 -6.85 14.95 -28.91
CA ASP A 75 -8.22 14.79 -29.40
C ASP A 75 -8.83 16.14 -29.83
N MET A 76 -8.61 17.21 -29.05
CA MET A 76 -9.10 18.53 -29.41
C MET A 76 -8.44 19.10 -30.67
N ARG A 77 -7.13 18.90 -30.86
CA ARG A 77 -6.41 19.36 -32.06
C ARG A 77 -6.83 18.59 -33.31
N GLU A 78 -7.06 17.28 -33.18
CA GLU A 78 -7.59 16.45 -34.27
C GLU A 78 -8.98 16.91 -34.71
N MET A 79 -9.87 17.23 -33.76
CA MET A 79 -11.20 17.76 -34.06
C MET A 79 -11.15 19.12 -34.79
N LEU A 80 -10.10 19.91 -34.58
CA LEU A 80 -9.85 21.18 -35.27
C LEU A 80 -9.16 21.02 -36.63
N GLY A 81 -8.77 19.79 -37.01
CA GLY A 81 -8.09 19.51 -38.27
C GLY A 81 -6.60 19.90 -38.29
N GLU A 82 -5.99 20.09 -37.11
CA GLU A 82 -4.57 20.37 -36.99
C GLU A 82 -3.74 19.11 -37.28
N SER A 83 -2.61 19.27 -37.97
CA SER A 83 -1.69 18.18 -38.31
C SER A 83 -0.45 18.13 -37.42
N ASP A 84 -0.21 19.19 -36.63
CA ASP A 84 0.87 19.26 -35.65
C ASP A 84 0.35 18.83 -34.27
N LEU A 85 0.28 17.51 -34.07
CA LEU A 85 -0.18 16.90 -32.82
C LEU A 85 1.00 16.70 -31.86
N PRO A 86 0.85 17.09 -30.58
CA PRO A 86 1.87 16.82 -29.59
C PRO A 86 2.03 15.29 -29.39
N PRO A 87 3.25 14.79 -29.13
CA PRO A 87 3.47 13.36 -28.98
C PRO A 87 2.76 12.82 -27.73
N ALA A 88 2.23 11.61 -27.82
CA ALA A 88 1.65 10.90 -26.67
C ALA A 88 2.72 10.69 -25.58
N LEU A 89 2.31 10.85 -24.32
CA LEU A 89 3.19 10.56 -23.19
C LEU A 89 3.40 9.05 -23.09
N THR A 90 4.65 8.61 -23.27
CA THR A 90 5.04 7.21 -23.13
C THR A 90 5.36 6.88 -21.67
N PRO A 91 5.05 5.66 -21.19
CA PRO A 91 5.41 5.25 -19.84
C PRO A 91 6.91 5.37 -19.59
N LYS A 92 7.31 5.88 -18.43
CA LYS A 92 8.70 5.85 -17.95
C LYS A 92 8.78 4.89 -16.79
N ASN A 93 9.68 3.90 -16.87
CA ASN A 93 9.85 2.85 -15.85
C ASN A 93 8.56 2.08 -15.52
N SER A 94 7.75 1.78 -16.55
CA SER A 94 6.44 1.11 -16.41
C SER A 94 5.39 1.90 -15.63
N ILE A 95 5.64 3.17 -15.32
CA ILE A 95 4.71 4.10 -14.70
C ILE A 95 4.25 5.08 -15.77
N ILE A 96 2.94 5.33 -15.80
CA ILE A 96 2.37 6.37 -16.64
C ILE A 96 2.03 7.56 -15.73
N LEU A 97 2.46 8.75 -16.14
CA LEU A 97 2.37 10.00 -15.38
C LEU A 97 1.40 10.96 -16.08
#